data_AF-A0A1H9T283-F1
#
_entry.id   AF-A0A1H9T283-F1
#
_cell.length_a   1.000
_cell.length_b   1.000
_cell.length_c   1.000
_cell.angle_alpha   90.00
_cell.angle_beta   90.00
_cell.angle_gamma   90.00
#
_symmetry.space_group_name_H-M   'P 1'
#
loop_
_entity.id
_entity.type
_entity.pdbx_description
1 polymer ?
#
loop_
_entity_poly.entity_id
_entity_poly.type
_entity_poly.pdbx_seq_one_letter_code
_entity_poly.pdbx_strand_id
1 'polypeptide(L)'
;MSTTQQTPHRRRFAVILSLALAAAFVAGFLVGMPGMAPLIAVPVVIVCVFAAGFAMLKLRPASTSVLAAPLAVIAVAGLCAFGGHSLWLTAFGEHVPDCEVVSVNKHTSSKSATTFSNDLLCGSRTISSHSPAGGQDELREPGDRVALVLDRTGSFRVLEPGEPAWWRNVLAPVAAALGVAFVVAVLRAPRWKPGKPVARRDLLVPPYC
;
A
#
# COMPACT_ATOMS: atom_id res chain seq x y z
N MET A 1 17.77 -3.27 33.72
CA MET A 1 17.39 -3.47 32.29
C MET A 1 17.40 -4.97 32.02
N SER A 2 16.25 -5.62 32.03
CA SER A 2 16.16 -7.07 31.83
C SER A 2 16.04 -7.38 30.34
N THR A 3 17.16 -7.75 29.71
CA THR A 3 17.19 -8.31 28.36
C THR A 3 16.44 -9.63 28.35
N THR A 4 15.16 -9.57 28.00
CA THR A 4 14.31 -10.75 27.84
C THR A 4 14.84 -11.54 26.64
N GLN A 5 15.53 -12.66 26.90
CA GLN A 5 15.95 -13.61 25.87
C GLN A 5 14.72 -14.03 25.05
N GLN A 6 14.57 -13.48 23.84
CA GLN A 6 13.59 -13.95 22.88
C GLN A 6 13.99 -15.36 22.45
N THR A 7 13.09 -16.32 22.61
CA THR A 7 13.30 -17.67 22.09
C THR A 7 13.54 -17.61 20.58
N PRO A 8 14.48 -18.40 20.02
CA PRO A 8 14.89 -18.31 18.62
C PRO A 8 13.73 -18.49 17.63
N HIS A 9 12.70 -19.24 18.04
CA HIS A 9 11.45 -19.40 17.28
C HIS A 9 10.69 -18.07 17.13
N ARG A 10 10.57 -17.26 18.19
CA ARG A 10 9.83 -15.97 18.16
C ARG A 10 10.51 -14.95 17.24
N ARG A 11 11.84 -14.94 17.19
CA ARG A 11 12.62 -14.06 16.31
C ARG A 11 12.32 -14.33 14.84
N ARG A 12 12.20 -15.61 14.43
CA ARG A 12 11.90 -15.99 13.04
C ARG A 12 10.56 -15.43 12.57
N PHE A 13 9.49 -15.58 13.35
CA PHE A 13 8.17 -15.06 12.96
C PHE A 13 8.08 -13.54 13.03
N ALA A 14 8.84 -12.88 13.92
CA ALA A 14 8.97 -11.44 13.90
C ALA A 14 9.63 -10.95 12.60
N VAL A 15 10.67 -11.63 12.14
CA VAL A 15 11.33 -11.34 10.85
C VAL A 15 10.36 -11.55 9.69
N ILE A 16 9.60 -12.65 9.67
CA ILE A 16 8.59 -12.90 8.62
C ILE A 16 7.54 -11.78 8.59
N LEU A 17 7.05 -11.35 9.76
CA LEU A 17 6.08 -10.25 9.84
C LEU A 17 6.67 -8.93 9.32
N SER A 18 7.89 -8.59 9.72
CA SER A 18 8.58 -7.39 9.24
C SER A 18 8.82 -7.43 7.72
N LEU A 19 9.26 -8.58 7.19
CA LEU A 19 9.46 -8.77 5.76
C LEU A 19 8.15 -8.67 4.98
N ALA A 20 7.05 -9.23 5.51
CA ALA A 20 5.74 -9.12 4.88
C ALA A 20 5.25 -7.66 4.81
N LEU A 21 5.45 -6.87 5.87
CA LEU A 21 5.09 -5.44 5.87
C LEU A 21 5.99 -4.62 4.95
N ALA A 22 7.30 -4.90 4.92
CA ALA A 22 8.22 -4.24 4.00
C ALA A 22 7.91 -4.58 2.54
N ALA A 23 7.63 -5.85 2.24
CA ALA A 23 7.24 -6.27 0.90
C ALA A 23 5.88 -5.67 0.49
N ALA A 24 4.93 -5.54 1.41
CA ALA A 24 3.66 -4.86 1.17
C ALA A 24 3.82 -3.36 0.89
N PHE A 25 4.74 -2.70 1.61
CA PHE A 25 5.11 -1.29 1.36
C PHE A 25 5.65 -1.12 -0.06
N VAL A 26 6.60 -1.97 -0.47
CA VAL A 26 7.18 -1.95 -1.83
C VAL A 26 6.13 -2.30 -2.87
N ALA A 27 5.32 -3.33 -2.64
CA ALA A 27 4.27 -3.72 -3.58
C ALA A 27 3.22 -2.62 -3.76
N GLY A 28 2.81 -1.95 -2.68
CA GLY A 28 1.92 -0.78 -2.76
C GLY A 28 2.51 0.32 -3.63
N PHE A 29 3.81 0.60 -3.46
CA PHE A 29 4.53 1.56 -4.30
C PHE A 29 4.56 1.16 -5.79
N LEU A 30 4.75 -0.13 -6.11
CA LEU A 30 4.75 -0.65 -7.47
C LEU A 30 3.40 -0.52 -8.20
N VAL A 31 2.28 -0.36 -7.47
CA VAL A 31 0.95 -0.13 -8.09
C VAL A 31 0.90 1.19 -8.86
N GLY A 32 1.70 2.19 -8.46
CA GLY A 32 1.78 3.47 -9.18
C GLY A 32 2.58 3.41 -10.48
N MET A 33 3.39 2.37 -10.69
CA MET A 33 4.21 2.23 -11.89
C MET A 33 3.34 1.89 -13.13
N PRO A 34 3.74 2.35 -14.33
CA PRO A 34 3.13 1.93 -15.59
C PRO A 34 3.49 0.47 -15.94
N GLY A 35 2.79 -0.09 -16.93
CA GLY A 35 3.07 -1.42 -17.46
C GLY A 35 2.58 -2.58 -16.59
N MET A 36 3.38 -3.66 -16.52
CA MET A 36 3.02 -4.91 -15.85
C MET A 36 3.24 -4.90 -14.33
N ALA A 37 3.85 -3.83 -13.79
CA ALA A 37 4.17 -3.74 -12.36
C ALA A 37 2.94 -3.88 -11.43
N PRO A 38 1.77 -3.27 -11.71
CA PRO A 38 0.57 -3.47 -10.90
C PRO A 38 0.07 -4.92 -10.90
N LEU A 39 0.25 -5.66 -12.01
CA LEU A 39 -0.15 -7.07 -12.11
C LEU A 39 0.72 -7.98 -11.22
N ILE A 40 1.97 -7.60 -10.97
CA ILE A 40 2.88 -8.31 -10.06
C ILE A 40 2.64 -7.87 -8.61
N ALA A 41 2.29 -6.60 -8.39
CA ALA A 41 2.08 -6.07 -7.05
C ALA A 41 0.94 -6.76 -6.29
N VAL A 42 -0.20 -7.01 -6.96
CA VAL A 42 -1.38 -7.65 -6.35
C VAL A 42 -1.07 -9.03 -5.74
N PRO A 43 -0.50 -10.01 -6.47
CA PRO A 43 -0.18 -11.31 -5.90
C PRO A 43 0.86 -11.23 -4.78
N VAL A 44 1.81 -10.28 -4.85
CA VAL A 44 2.77 -10.05 -3.75
C VAL A 44 2.06 -9.61 -2.48
N VAL A 45 1.09 -8.67 -2.57
CA VAL A 45 0.30 -8.24 -1.41
C VAL A 45 -0.48 -9.41 -0.82
N ILE A 46 -1.09 -10.26 -1.66
CA ILE A 46 -1.83 -11.45 -1.20
C ILE A 46 -0.90 -12.38 -0.39
N VAL A 47 0.30 -12.68 -0.91
CA VAL A 47 1.29 -13.50 -0.21
C VAL A 47 1.70 -12.85 1.13
N CYS A 48 1.88 -11.54 1.16
CA CYS A 48 2.22 -10.81 2.38
C CYS A 48 1.11 -10.90 3.43
N VAL A 49 -0.17 -10.81 3.02
CA VAL A 49 -1.32 -10.98 3.92
C VAL A 49 -1.31 -12.35 4.59
N PHE A 50 -1.11 -13.42 3.81
CA PHE A 50 -1.04 -14.78 4.36
C PHE A 50 0.18 -14.98 5.26
N ALA A 51 1.36 -14.51 4.84
CA ALA A 51 2.58 -14.60 5.62
C ALA A 51 2.47 -13.84 6.95
N ALA A 52 1.89 -12.65 6.94
CA ALA A 52 1.66 -11.83 8.13
C ALA A 52 0.64 -12.48 9.08
N GLY A 53 -0.47 -13.01 8.55
CA GLY A 53 -1.44 -13.77 9.33
C GLY A 53 -0.83 -15.02 9.98
N PHE A 54 -0.06 -15.80 9.22
CA PHE A 54 0.64 -16.98 9.72
C PHE A 54 1.67 -16.62 10.80
N ALA A 55 2.46 -15.56 10.59
CA ALA A 55 3.39 -15.07 11.58
C ALA A 55 2.67 -14.64 12.87
N MET A 56 1.52 -13.96 12.77
CA MET A 56 0.73 -13.56 13.93
C MET A 56 0.19 -14.76 14.70
N LEU A 57 -0.33 -15.79 14.01
CA LEU A 57 -0.77 -17.03 14.64
C LEU A 57 0.35 -17.68 15.47
N LYS A 58 1.58 -17.68 14.97
CA LYS A 58 2.74 -18.25 15.70
C LYS A 58 3.25 -17.34 16.82
N LEU A 59 3.12 -16.02 16.68
CA LEU A 59 3.53 -15.06 17.70
C LEU A 59 2.53 -14.97 18.86
N ARG A 60 1.22 -15.04 18.56
CA ARG A 60 0.10 -14.87 19.49
C ARG A 60 -1.12 -15.75 19.14
N PRO A 61 -1.06 -17.08 19.37
CA PRO A 61 -2.12 -18.02 19.00
C PRO A 61 -3.44 -17.84 19.75
N ALA A 62 -3.46 -17.16 20.90
CA ALA A 62 -4.64 -16.98 21.76
C ALA A 62 -5.24 -15.55 21.71
N SER A 63 -4.81 -14.73 20.74
CA SER A 63 -5.26 -13.33 20.62
C SER A 63 -6.46 -13.25 19.68
N THR A 64 -7.52 -12.53 20.05
CA THR A 64 -8.64 -12.17 19.14
C THR A 64 -8.21 -11.31 17.94
N SER A 65 -6.93 -10.91 17.90
CA SER A 65 -6.33 -9.96 16.96
C SER A 65 -5.65 -10.63 15.76
N VAL A 66 -5.96 -11.88 15.43
CA VAL A 66 -5.32 -12.61 14.30
C VAL A 66 -5.43 -11.83 12.99
N LEU A 67 -6.56 -11.16 12.76
CA LEU A 67 -6.82 -10.34 11.58
C LEU A 67 -6.04 -9.01 11.55
N ALA A 68 -5.45 -8.59 12.68
CA ALA A 68 -4.76 -7.30 12.76
C ALA A 68 -3.53 -7.25 11.85
N ALA A 69 -2.82 -8.36 11.67
CA ALA A 69 -1.64 -8.42 10.80
C ALA A 69 -2.00 -8.37 9.30
N PRO A 70 -2.96 -9.16 8.80
CA PRO A 70 -3.57 -8.97 7.48
C PRO A 70 -4.04 -7.53 7.20
N LEU A 71 -4.77 -6.93 8.14
CA LEU A 71 -5.29 -5.57 7.99
C LEU A 71 -4.16 -4.53 7.96
N ALA A 72 -3.12 -4.70 8.77
CA ALA A 72 -1.95 -3.83 8.74
C ALA A 72 -1.22 -3.90 7.39
N VAL A 73 -1.09 -5.10 6.80
CA VAL A 73 -0.52 -5.27 5.45
C VAL A 73 -1.35 -4.52 4.40
N ILE A 74 -2.68 -4.68 4.42
CA ILE A 74 -3.58 -4.02 3.48
C ILE A 74 -3.51 -2.50 3.65
N ALA A 75 -3.51 -2.00 4.90
CA ALA A 75 -3.40 -0.58 5.19
C ALA A 75 -2.07 0.01 4.68
N VAL A 76 -0.94 -0.66 4.94
CA VAL A 76 0.38 -0.22 4.47
C VAL A 76 0.43 -0.22 2.94
N ALA A 77 0.00 -1.30 2.30
CA ALA A 77 -0.01 -1.39 0.83
C ALA A 77 -0.91 -0.32 0.20
N GLY A 78 -2.10 -0.10 0.76
CA GLY A 78 -3.04 0.92 0.28
C GLY A 78 -2.47 2.33 0.41
N LEU A 79 -1.97 2.70 1.60
CA LEU A 79 -1.37 4.03 1.82
C LEU A 79 -0.19 4.28 0.86
N CYS A 80 0.63 3.27 0.60
CA CYS A 80 1.72 3.37 -0.38
C CYS A 80 1.22 3.47 -1.83
N ALA A 81 0.16 2.76 -2.19
CA ALA A 81 -0.43 2.86 -3.53
C ALA A 81 -0.97 4.26 -3.83
N PHE A 82 -1.54 4.93 -2.83
CA PHE A 82 -2.07 6.30 -2.99
C PHE A 82 -1.02 7.40 -2.84
N GLY A 83 -0.02 7.23 -1.96
CA GLY A 83 0.95 8.28 -1.64
C GLY A 83 2.35 8.12 -2.23
N GLY A 84 2.74 6.88 -2.53
CA GLY A 84 4.11 6.55 -2.93
C GLY A 84 4.53 7.23 -4.22
N HIS A 85 3.64 7.22 -5.21
CA HIS A 85 3.84 7.85 -6.51
C HIS A 85 4.09 9.37 -6.39
N SER A 86 3.25 10.03 -5.60
CA SER A 86 3.35 11.47 -5.35
C SER A 86 4.67 11.82 -4.64
N LEU A 87 5.07 11.02 -3.65
CA LEU A 87 6.35 11.18 -2.95
C LEU A 87 7.54 11.02 -3.92
N TRP A 88 7.49 10.02 -4.80
CA TRP A 88 8.56 9.77 -5.78
C TRP A 88 8.72 10.93 -6.75
N LEU A 89 7.62 11.41 -7.34
CA LEU A 89 7.66 12.54 -8.26
C LEU A 89 8.04 13.85 -7.56
N THR A 90 7.72 14.01 -6.27
CA THR A 90 8.20 15.17 -5.51
C THR A 90 9.73 15.13 -5.32
N ALA A 91 10.31 13.95 -5.17
CA ALA A 91 11.76 13.78 -4.92
C ALA A 91 12.60 13.69 -6.21
N PHE A 92 12.06 13.07 -7.26
CA PHE A 92 12.79 12.71 -8.48
C PHE A 92 12.13 13.23 -9.77
N GLY A 93 10.98 13.89 -9.66
CA GLY A 93 10.29 14.47 -10.79
C GLY A 93 10.97 15.73 -11.30
N GLU A 94 10.92 15.91 -12.61
CA GLU A 94 11.33 17.10 -13.33
C GLU A 94 10.08 17.80 -13.86
N HIS A 95 9.96 19.08 -13.52
CA HIS A 95 8.87 19.92 -14.00
C HIS A 95 9.11 20.31 -15.46
N VAL A 96 8.23 19.88 -16.35
CA VAL A 96 8.24 20.28 -17.76
C VAL A 96 6.99 21.12 -18.04
N PRO A 97 7.13 22.45 -18.18
CA PRO A 97 5.98 23.36 -18.20
C PRO A 97 5.23 23.40 -19.53
N ASP A 98 5.84 22.95 -20.63
CA ASP A 98 5.32 23.08 -21.99
C ASP A 98 5.29 21.72 -22.70
N CYS A 99 4.31 20.88 -22.38
CA CYS A 99 4.01 19.67 -23.14
C CYS A 99 2.78 19.91 -24.02
N GLU A 100 2.92 19.65 -25.32
CA GLU A 100 1.85 19.83 -26.30
C GLU A 100 1.06 18.54 -26.47
N VAL A 101 -0.27 18.63 -26.48
CA VAL A 101 -1.16 17.51 -26.79
C VAL A 101 -1.16 17.27 -28.30
N VAL A 102 -0.62 16.14 -28.74
CA VAL A 102 -0.52 15.80 -30.16
C VAL A 102 -1.79 15.11 -30.65
N SER A 103 -2.35 14.23 -29.82
CA SER A 103 -3.53 13.44 -30.18
C SER A 103 -4.33 13.06 -28.94
N VAL A 104 -5.62 12.80 -29.17
CA VAL A 104 -6.53 12.23 -28.17
C VAL A 104 -6.94 10.84 -28.67
N ASN A 105 -6.46 9.80 -27.99
CA ASN A 105 -6.75 8.41 -28.28
C ASN A 105 -7.95 7.93 -27.46
N LYS A 106 -8.92 7.35 -28.16
CA LYS A 106 -10.10 6.71 -27.56
C LYS A 106 -9.95 5.19 -27.62
N HIS A 107 -9.89 4.56 -26.45
CA HIS A 107 -9.83 3.11 -26.31
C HIS A 107 -11.21 2.57 -25.94
N THR A 108 -11.95 2.09 -26.94
CA THR A 108 -13.23 1.41 -26.75
C THR A 108 -13.02 -0.10 -26.60
N SER A 109 -13.57 -0.69 -25.53
CA SER A 109 -13.62 -2.14 -25.31
C SER A 109 -15.07 -2.59 -25.20
N SER A 110 -15.40 -3.76 -25.74
CA SER A 110 -16.74 -4.35 -25.59
C SER A 110 -17.00 -4.91 -24.18
N LYS A 111 -15.95 -5.07 -23.37
CA LYS A 111 -16.00 -5.68 -22.03
C LYS A 111 -15.61 -4.71 -20.91
N SER A 112 -15.26 -3.46 -21.22
CA SER A 112 -14.77 -2.50 -20.24
C SER A 112 -15.19 -1.09 -20.61
N ALA A 113 -15.19 -0.18 -19.64
CA ALA A 113 -15.49 1.23 -19.89
C ALA A 113 -14.55 1.80 -20.96
N THR A 114 -15.09 2.70 -21.78
CA THR A 114 -14.27 3.43 -22.76
C THR A 114 -13.30 4.33 -22.00
N THR A 115 -12.02 4.17 -22.26
CA THR A 115 -10.97 5.00 -21.68
C THR A 115 -10.44 5.96 -22.73
N PHE A 116 -10.00 7.12 -22.28
CA PHE A 116 -9.40 8.14 -23.12
C PHE A 116 -7.99 8.42 -22.61
N SER A 117 -7.09 8.72 -23.54
CA SER A 117 -5.71 9.06 -23.23
C SER A 117 -5.16 10.01 -24.28
N ASN A 118 -4.24 10.86 -23.89
CA ASN A 118 -3.59 11.83 -24.75
C ASN A 118 -2.16 11.38 -25.05
N ASP A 119 -1.72 11.60 -26.28
CA ASP A 119 -0.30 11.55 -26.60
C ASP A 119 0.26 12.96 -26.50
N LEU A 120 1.36 13.10 -25.77
CA LEU A 120 1.97 14.40 -25.47
C LEU A 120 3.38 14.48 -26.04
N LEU A 121 3.74 15.65 -26.53
CA LEU A 121 5.09 15.99 -26.94
C LEU A 121 5.68 17.01 -25.96
N CYS A 122 6.67 16.57 -25.18
CA CYS A 122 7.39 17.39 -24.21
C CYS A 122 8.81 17.63 -24.73
N GLY A 123 9.00 18.68 -25.53
CA GLY A 123 10.28 18.94 -26.21
C GLY A 123 10.65 17.81 -27.16
N SER A 124 11.70 17.03 -26.83
CA SER A 124 12.13 15.87 -27.63
C SER A 124 11.54 14.54 -27.19
N ARG A 125 10.71 14.51 -26.13
CA ARG A 125 10.15 13.28 -25.57
C ARG A 125 8.68 13.14 -25.94
N THR A 126 8.29 11.98 -26.44
CA THR A 126 6.89 11.60 -26.64
C THR A 126 6.41 10.76 -25.45
N ILE A 127 5.26 11.13 -24.91
CA ILE A 127 4.58 10.38 -23.86
C ILE A 127 3.29 9.86 -24.47
N SER A 128 3.24 8.55 -24.69
CA SER A 128 2.04 7.89 -25.18
C SER A 128 1.10 7.56 -24.03
N SER A 129 -0.20 7.67 -24.29
CA SER A 129 -1.25 7.19 -23.38
C SER A 129 -1.29 7.83 -21.99
N HIS A 130 -1.11 9.15 -21.91
CA HIS A 130 -1.34 9.90 -20.68
C HIS A 130 -2.84 10.04 -20.40
N SER A 131 -3.30 9.70 -19.19
CA SER A 131 -4.70 9.89 -18.80
C SER A 131 -4.81 11.04 -17.80
N PRO A 132 -5.60 12.09 -18.09
CA PRO A 132 -5.80 13.21 -17.17
C PRO A 132 -6.55 12.77 -15.90
N ALA A 133 -6.33 13.49 -14.81
CA ALA A 133 -6.77 13.15 -13.46
C ALA A 133 -8.31 13.11 -13.31
N GLY A 134 -9.02 14.05 -13.93
CA GLY A 134 -10.47 14.15 -13.97
C GLY A 134 -11.15 13.20 -14.95
N GLY A 135 -10.41 12.32 -15.63
CA GLY A 135 -10.98 11.37 -16.57
C GLY A 135 -11.46 12.04 -17.86
N GLN A 136 -12.67 11.68 -18.33
CA GLN A 136 -13.16 12.15 -19.63
C GLN A 136 -13.46 13.65 -19.66
N ASP A 137 -13.74 14.25 -18.51
CA ASP A 137 -14.17 15.65 -18.42
C ASP A 137 -12.99 16.64 -18.50
N GLU A 138 -11.75 16.15 -18.36
CA GLU A 138 -10.52 16.94 -18.46
C GLU A 138 -9.68 16.60 -19.70
N LEU A 139 -10.30 16.00 -20.72
CA LEU A 139 -9.64 15.76 -22.01
C LEU A 139 -9.31 17.09 -22.68
N ARG A 140 -8.00 17.34 -22.81
CA ARG A 140 -7.43 18.48 -23.53
C ARG A 140 -7.51 18.30 -25.04
N GLU A 141 -7.69 19.40 -25.76
CA GLU A 141 -7.76 19.37 -27.22
C GLU A 141 -6.35 19.25 -27.82
N PRO A 142 -6.18 18.64 -29.01
CA PRO A 142 -4.91 18.68 -29.72
C PRO A 142 -4.43 20.13 -29.93
N GLY A 143 -3.17 20.39 -29.60
CA GLY A 143 -2.57 21.74 -29.60
C GLY A 143 -2.60 22.44 -28.24
N ASP A 144 -3.34 21.93 -27.25
CA ASP A 144 -3.27 22.44 -25.88
C ASP A 144 -1.90 22.19 -25.26
N ARG A 145 -1.49 23.11 -24.38
CA ARG A 145 -0.27 22.98 -23.58
C ARG A 145 -0.61 22.63 -22.15
N VAL A 146 0.03 21.59 -21.65
CA VAL A 146 -0.06 21.14 -20.26
C VAL A 146 1.32 21.14 -19.62
N ALA A 147 1.38 21.64 -18.39
CA ALA A 147 2.55 21.45 -17.55
C ALA A 147 2.46 20.04 -16.93
N LEU A 148 3.58 19.33 -16.87
CA LEU A 148 3.65 17.96 -16.37
C LEU A 148 4.87 17.75 -15.49
N VAL A 149 4.77 16.82 -14.55
CA VAL A 149 5.91 16.35 -13.76
C VAL A 149 6.32 14.98 -14.26
N LEU A 150 7.52 14.91 -14.85
CA LEU A 150 8.06 13.71 -15.46
C LEU A 150 9.12 13.09 -14.57
N ASP A 151 9.04 11.78 -14.38
CA ASP A 151 10.12 11.05 -13.74
C ASP A 151 11.35 10.98 -14.67
N ARG A 152 12.52 11.38 -14.19
CA ARG A 152 13.77 11.30 -14.97
C ARG A 152 14.12 9.87 -15.38
N THR A 153 13.68 8.89 -14.58
CA THR A 153 13.91 7.47 -14.88
C THR A 153 12.87 6.85 -15.80
N GLY A 154 11.83 7.60 -16.21
CA GLY A 154 10.74 7.08 -17.05
C GLY A 154 9.97 5.92 -16.43
N SER A 155 10.11 5.71 -15.12
CA SER A 155 9.61 4.54 -14.40
C SER A 155 8.23 4.77 -13.77
N PHE A 156 7.73 6.01 -13.78
CA PHE A 156 6.46 6.39 -13.18
C PHE A 156 5.55 7.12 -14.16
N ARG A 157 4.25 6.88 -14.02
CA ARG A 157 3.18 7.63 -14.70
C ARG A 157 3.35 9.13 -14.46
N VAL A 158 3.11 9.89 -15.51
CA VAL A 158 3.20 11.35 -15.50
C VAL A 158 2.03 11.93 -14.71
N LEU A 159 2.30 12.90 -13.82
CA LEU A 159 1.26 13.64 -13.08
C LEU A 159 1.17 15.08 -13.57
N GLU A 160 -0.04 15.62 -13.56
CA GLU A 160 -0.27 17.04 -13.71
C GLU A 160 0.13 17.79 -12.42
N PRO A 161 0.72 18.99 -12.50
CA PRO A 161 1.29 19.72 -11.36
C PRO A 161 0.26 20.21 -10.33
N GLY A 162 -1.04 20.09 -10.61
CA GLY A 162 -2.11 20.31 -9.62
C GLY A 162 -2.40 19.10 -8.72
N GLU A 163 -1.88 17.91 -9.07
CA GLU A 163 -2.15 16.65 -8.37
C GLU A 163 -1.24 16.23 -7.21
N PRO A 164 -0.01 16.77 -6.98
CA PRO A 164 0.75 16.45 -5.79
C PRO A 164 0.16 17.22 -4.61
N ALA A 165 -1.06 16.86 -4.23
CA ALA A 165 -1.67 17.39 -3.03
C ALA A 165 -0.78 16.97 -1.85
N TRP A 166 -0.25 17.93 -1.12
CA TRP A 166 0.72 17.75 -0.02
C TRP A 166 0.35 16.61 0.94
N TRP A 167 -0.94 16.33 1.14
CA TRP A 167 -1.44 15.24 1.97
C TRP A 167 -1.09 13.84 1.41
N ARG A 168 -1.03 13.65 0.09
CA ARG A 168 -0.62 12.39 -0.56
C ARG A 168 0.83 12.05 -0.26
N ASN A 169 1.71 13.06 -0.24
CA ASN A 169 3.13 12.90 0.11
C ASN A 169 3.33 12.40 1.54
N VAL A 170 2.39 12.71 2.45
CA VAL A 170 2.46 12.27 3.86
C VAL A 170 2.03 10.81 4.04
N LEU A 171 1.26 10.22 3.11
CA LEU A 171 0.73 8.86 3.27
C LEU A 171 1.83 7.79 3.27
N ALA A 172 2.86 7.92 2.45
CA ALA A 172 3.98 6.97 2.39
C ALA A 172 4.77 6.90 3.71
N PRO A 173 5.24 8.03 4.31
CA PRO A 173 5.90 7.98 5.61
C PRO A 173 4.94 7.53 6.73
N VAL A 174 3.65 7.87 6.66
CA VAL A 174 2.64 7.33 7.61
C VAL A 174 2.52 5.81 7.49
N ALA A 175 2.54 5.25 6.27
CA ALA A 175 2.51 3.81 6.03
C ALA A 175 3.72 3.11 6.66
N ALA A 176 4.93 3.68 6.46
CA ALA A 176 6.15 3.16 7.06
C ALA A 176 6.09 3.21 8.61
N ALA A 177 5.65 4.34 9.16
CA ALA A 177 5.49 4.50 10.61
C ALA A 177 4.47 3.51 11.19
N LEU A 178 3.34 3.30 10.51
CA LEU A 178 2.31 2.35 10.91
C LEU A 178 2.82 0.90 10.89
N GLY A 179 3.58 0.51 9.86
CA GLY A 179 4.22 -0.80 9.79
C GLY A 179 5.19 -1.04 10.95
N VAL A 180 6.07 -0.07 11.24
CA VAL A 180 7.02 -0.15 12.36
C VAL A 180 6.30 -0.19 13.71
N ALA A 181 5.33 0.70 13.93
CA ALA A 181 4.54 0.76 15.15
C ALA A 181 3.80 -0.55 15.40
N PHE A 182 3.25 -1.17 14.35
CA PHE A 182 2.58 -2.46 14.45
C PHE A 182 3.54 -3.57 14.90
N VAL A 183 4.72 -3.68 14.30
CA VAL A 183 5.73 -4.68 14.71
C VAL A 183 6.15 -4.47 16.16
N VAL A 184 6.43 -3.22 16.55
CA VAL A 184 6.80 -2.89 17.94
C VAL A 184 5.68 -3.24 18.91
N ALA A 185 4.42 -2.93 18.59
CA ALA A 185 3.26 -3.27 19.41
C ALA A 185 3.11 -4.79 19.57
N VAL A 186 3.24 -5.57 18.49
CA VAL A 186 3.18 -7.04 18.53
C VAL A 186 4.31 -7.63 19.38
N LEU A 187 5.49 -7.03 19.37
CA LEU A 187 6.62 -7.49 20.17
C LEU A 187 6.53 -7.09 21.65
N ARG A 188 6.02 -5.89 21.94
CA ARG A 188 5.96 -5.33 23.30
C ARG A 188 4.69 -5.68 24.08
N ALA A 189 3.53 -5.82 23.43
CA ALA A 189 2.31 -6.04 24.19
C ALA A 189 2.36 -7.38 24.95
N PRO A 190 1.95 -7.40 26.23
CA PRO A 190 1.93 -8.61 27.04
C PRO A 190 1.00 -9.65 26.42
N ARG A 191 1.40 -10.93 26.46
CA ARG A 191 0.53 -12.02 26.03
C ARG A 191 -0.65 -12.07 27.00
N TRP A 192 -1.85 -11.84 26.47
CA TRP A 192 -3.07 -12.06 27.23
C TRP A 192 -3.10 -13.55 27.62
N LYS A 193 -3.00 -13.83 28.92
CA LYS A 193 -3.27 -15.18 29.44
C LYS A 193 -4.78 -15.23 29.66
N PRO A 194 -5.53 -16.10 28.98
CA PRO A 194 -6.94 -16.28 29.32
C PRO A 194 -7.01 -16.61 30.81
N GLY A 195 -7.78 -15.83 31.57
CA GLY A 195 -8.02 -16.10 32.97
C GLY A 195 -8.45 -17.55 33.12
N LYS A 196 -7.90 -18.27 34.10
CA LYS A 196 -8.34 -19.62 34.39
C LYS A 196 -9.88 -19.60 34.44
N PRO A 197 -10.59 -20.50 33.74
CA PRO A 197 -12.02 -20.60 33.90
C PRO A 197 -12.26 -20.68 35.41
N VAL A 198 -13.00 -19.70 35.95
CA VAL A 198 -13.45 -19.75 37.33
C VAL A 198 -14.19 -21.07 37.39
N ALA A 199 -13.60 -22.06 38.06
CA ALA A 199 -14.24 -23.33 38.30
C ALA A 199 -15.60 -22.97 38.86
N ARG A 200 -16.64 -23.27 38.09
CA ARG A 200 -18.03 -23.06 38.45
C ARG A 200 -18.20 -23.88 39.72
N ARG A 201 -18.06 -23.23 40.88
CA ARG A 201 -18.25 -23.87 42.18
C ARG A 201 -19.60 -24.52 42.12
N ASP A 202 -19.54 -25.83 42.21
CA ASP A 202 -20.60 -26.78 42.42
C ASP A 202 -21.87 -26.09 42.92
N LEU A 203 -22.88 -26.08 42.06
CA LEU A 203 -24.27 -26.10 42.49
C LEU A 203 -24.42 -27.39 43.32
N LEU A 204 -24.05 -27.30 44.59
CA LEU A 204 -24.52 -28.16 45.66
C LEU A 204 -26.04 -28.00 45.68
N VAL A 205 -26.72 -28.84 44.90
CA VAL A 205 -28.12 -29.16 45.13
C VAL A 205 -28.12 -29.97 46.43
N PRO A 206 -28.68 -29.46 47.54
CA PRO A 206 -28.85 -30.30 48.71
C PRO A 206 -29.86 -31.41 48.36
N PRO A 207 -29.61 -32.67 48.75
CA PRO A 207 -30.64 -33.70 48.65
C PRO A 207 -31.73 -33.34 49.66
N TYR A 208 -32.92 -33.03 49.17
CA TYR A 208 -34.12 -33.00 50.01
C TYR A 208 -34.39 -34.44 50.47
N CYS A 209 -34.50 -34.60 51.80
CA CYS A 209 -35.03 -35.78 52.46
C CYS A 209 -36.54 -35.94 52.22
#